data_AF-A0A976Q2E8-F1
#
_entry.id   AF-A0A976Q2E8-F1
#
_cell.length_a   1.000
_cell.length_b   1.000
_cell.length_c   1.000
_cell.angle_alpha   90.00
_cell.angle_beta   90.00
_cell.angle_gamma   90.00
#
_symmetry.space_group_name_H-M   'P 1'
#
loop_
_entity.id
_entity.type
_entity.pdbx_description
1 polymer ?
#
loop_
_entity_poly.entity_id
_entity_poly.type
_entity_poly.pdbx_seq_one_letter_code
_entity_poly.pdbx_strand_id
1 'polypeptide(L)'
;MRVENDFQLYDSRFPDRATRRQSTLCDLEVGASARVEAVAWDVGLTVRLLEMGLVPGTRVSVIKRAPLRGPLELAVRGYHLSLRRDEARLVLVETAN
;
A
#
# COMPACT_ATOMS: atom_id res chain seq x y z
N MET A 1 20.72 -8.16 -5.40
CA MET A 1 20.74 -6.77 -5.92
C MET A 1 19.82 -5.96 -5.01
N ARG A 2 20.37 -4.96 -4.31
CA ARG A 2 19.72 -4.24 -3.19
C ARG A 2 18.48 -3.50 -3.69
N VAL A 3 17.31 -3.87 -3.16
CA VAL A 3 16.06 -3.12 -3.30
C VAL A 3 15.85 -2.37 -1.99
N GLU A 4 16.73 -1.40 -1.68
CA GLU A 4 16.69 -0.68 -0.40
C GLU A 4 16.59 0.85 -0.54
N ASN A 5 16.67 1.43 -1.75
CA ASN A 5 16.81 2.89 -1.89
C ASN A 5 15.84 3.64 -2.82
N ASP A 6 14.83 3.00 -3.42
CA ASP A 6 13.89 3.73 -4.29
C ASP A 6 12.76 4.46 -3.54
N PHE A 7 12.52 4.12 -2.27
CA PHE A 7 11.51 4.82 -1.46
C PHE A 7 11.90 6.27 -1.12
N GLN A 8 13.21 6.58 -1.06
CA GLN A 8 13.70 7.94 -0.77
C GLN A 8 13.47 8.92 -1.92
N LEU A 9 13.41 8.45 -3.18
CA LEU A 9 13.14 9.32 -4.35
C LEU A 9 11.66 9.76 -4.45
N TYR A 10 10.75 9.03 -3.78
CA TYR A 10 9.35 9.43 -3.68
C TYR A 10 9.09 10.50 -2.60
N ASP A 11 9.99 10.59 -1.62
CA ASP A 11 9.92 11.48 -0.45
C ASP A 11 9.84 12.97 -0.83
N SER A 12 10.68 13.40 -1.78
CA SER A 12 10.90 14.82 -2.13
C SER A 12 9.73 15.53 -2.83
N ARG A 13 8.62 14.85 -3.13
CA ARG A 13 7.42 15.45 -3.75
C ARG A 13 6.31 15.82 -2.75
N PHE A 14 6.49 15.54 -1.46
CA PHE A 14 5.49 15.81 -0.42
C PHE A 14 6.04 16.82 0.60
N PRO A 15 5.78 18.13 0.41
CA PRO A 15 6.36 19.19 1.23
C PRO A 15 5.86 19.23 2.69
N ASP A 16 4.85 18.43 3.05
CA ASP A 16 4.20 18.45 4.38
C ASP A 16 4.29 17.09 5.09
N ARG A 17 5.53 16.68 5.40
CA ARG A 17 5.85 15.35 5.95
C ARG A 17 5.94 15.29 7.48
N ALA A 18 5.86 16.42 8.17
CA ALA A 18 6.11 16.48 9.61
C ALA A 18 4.97 15.87 10.47
N THR A 19 3.80 15.57 9.88
CA THR A 19 2.62 15.12 10.65
C THR A 19 1.92 13.88 10.08
N ARG A 20 2.24 13.42 8.87
CA ARG A 20 1.60 12.24 8.25
C ARG A 20 2.35 10.95 8.58
N ARG A 21 1.70 10.01 9.28
CA ARG A 21 2.23 8.64 9.44
C ARG A 21 2.14 7.91 8.11
N GLN A 22 3.26 7.85 7.38
CA GLN A 22 3.39 7.04 6.18
C GLN A 22 3.80 5.62 6.53
N SER A 23 3.11 4.63 5.95
CA SER A 23 3.41 3.21 6.08
C SER A 23 3.10 2.46 4.79
N THR A 24 3.34 1.16 4.73
CA THR A 24 2.88 0.32 3.60
C THR A 24 1.58 -0.40 3.94
N LEU A 25 0.87 -0.92 2.94
CA LEU A 25 -0.29 -1.81 3.19
C LEU A 25 0.11 -3.03 4.05
N CYS A 26 1.34 -3.51 3.90
CA CYS A 26 1.87 -4.64 4.68
C CYS A 26 2.02 -4.33 6.19
N ASP A 27 1.99 -3.06 6.59
CA ASP A 27 2.15 -2.64 7.99
C ASP A 27 0.82 -2.44 8.72
N LEU A 28 -0.29 -2.35 7.99
CA LEU A 28 -1.62 -2.08 8.55
C LEU A 28 -2.25 -3.25 9.30
N GLU A 29 -2.65 -3.07 10.55
CA GLU A 29 -3.36 -4.12 11.30
C GLU A 29 -4.74 -4.46 10.73
N VAL A 30 -5.27 -5.64 11.07
CA VAL A 30 -6.62 -6.03 10.68
C VAL A 30 -7.62 -5.04 11.28
N GLY A 31 -8.57 -4.57 10.46
CA GLY A 31 -9.52 -3.51 10.83
C GLY A 31 -9.01 -2.09 10.57
N ALA A 32 -7.71 -1.89 10.34
CA ALA A 32 -7.17 -0.57 10.00
C ALA A 32 -7.61 -0.14 8.59
N SER A 33 -7.81 1.17 8.44
CA SER A 33 -8.13 1.81 7.16
C SER A 33 -7.11 2.88 6.83
N ALA A 34 -6.74 2.98 5.56
CA ALA A 34 -5.78 3.95 5.08
C ALA A 34 -6.15 4.44 3.68
N ARG A 35 -5.44 5.46 3.21
CA ARG A 35 -5.56 5.98 1.85
C ARG A 35 -4.30 5.62 1.07
N VAL A 36 -4.45 5.10 -0.14
CA VAL A 36 -3.31 4.85 -1.04
C VAL A 36 -2.71 6.19 -1.46
N GLU A 37 -1.40 6.34 -1.25
CA GLU A 37 -0.63 7.51 -1.67
C GLU A 37 0.16 7.22 -2.95
N ALA A 38 0.77 6.02 -3.02
CA ALA A 38 1.52 5.58 -4.18
C ALA A 38 1.67 4.07 -4.26
N VAL A 39 2.09 3.63 -5.45
CA VAL A 39 2.59 2.28 -5.70
C VAL A 39 4.02 2.42 -6.24
N ALA A 40 4.97 1.68 -5.67
CA ALA A 40 6.37 1.67 -6.11
C ALA A 40 6.50 1.23 -7.56
N TRP A 41 7.61 1.61 -8.21
CA TRP A 41 7.83 1.47 -9.65
C TRP A 41 8.46 0.11 -10.01
N ASP A 42 7.62 -0.92 -10.16
CA ASP A 42 7.94 -2.13 -10.92
C ASP A 42 6.98 -2.20 -12.09
N VAL A 43 7.45 -1.95 -13.32
CA VAL A 43 6.59 -1.59 -14.47
C VAL A 43 5.44 -2.60 -14.68
N GLY A 44 5.70 -3.90 -14.54
CA GLY A 44 4.66 -4.92 -14.75
C GLY A 44 3.69 -5.03 -13.58
N LEU A 45 4.22 -5.04 -12.36
CA LEU A 45 3.39 -5.21 -11.16
C LEU A 45 2.58 -3.94 -10.85
N THR A 46 3.17 -2.76 -10.99
CA THR A 46 2.51 -1.47 -10.76
C THR A 46 1.28 -1.33 -11.66
N VAL A 47 1.39 -1.62 -12.95
CA VAL A 47 0.25 -1.53 -13.89
C VAL A 47 -0.91 -2.40 -13.40
N ARG A 48 -0.63 -3.66 -13.08
CA ARG A 48 -1.63 -4.59 -12.57
C ARG A 48 -2.28 -4.09 -11.27
N LEU A 49 -1.50 -3.55 -10.33
CA LEU A 49 -2.04 -3.01 -9.06
C LEU A 49 -2.95 -1.81 -9.29
N LEU A 50 -2.59 -0.92 -10.22
CA LEU A 50 -3.41 0.24 -10.60
C LEU A 50 -4.71 -0.20 -11.28
N GLU A 51 -4.64 -1.17 -12.21
CA GLU A 51 -5.82 -1.78 -12.84
C GLU A 51 -6.75 -2.44 -11.80
N MET A 52 -6.18 -3.05 -10.77
CA MET A 52 -6.88 -3.62 -9.62
C MET A 52 -7.41 -2.56 -8.64
N GLY A 53 -7.37 -1.27 -8.98
CA GLY A 53 -7.99 -0.19 -8.21
C GLY A 53 -7.15 0.40 -7.07
N LEU A 54 -5.91 -0.08 -6.88
CA LEU A 54 -4.96 0.45 -5.89
C LEU A 54 -4.25 1.71 -6.44
N VAL A 55 -5.04 2.72 -6.78
CA VAL A 55 -4.58 4.01 -7.28
C VAL A 55 -4.50 5.05 -6.15
N PRO A 56 -3.65 6.08 -6.27
CA PRO A 56 -3.60 7.19 -5.33
C PRO A 56 -4.99 7.77 -5.04
N GLY A 57 -5.25 8.02 -3.77
CA GLY A 57 -6.52 8.52 -3.28
C GLY A 57 -7.54 7.44 -2.90
N THR A 58 -7.36 6.18 -3.31
CA THR A 58 -8.29 5.09 -2.97
C THR A 58 -8.23 4.78 -1.48
N ARG A 59 -9.40 4.70 -0.83
CA ARG A 59 -9.54 4.19 0.54
C ARG A 59 -9.51 2.66 0.53
N VAL A 60 -8.73 2.10 1.44
CA VAL A 60 -8.52 0.67 1.60
C VAL A 60 -8.63 0.28 3.06
N SER A 61 -9.18 -0.89 3.35
CA SER A 61 -9.30 -1.42 4.72
C SER A 61 -8.79 -2.85 4.78
N VAL A 62 -8.04 -3.19 5.82
CA VAL A 62 -7.54 -4.57 5.99
C VAL A 62 -8.64 -5.43 6.59
N ILE A 63 -9.09 -6.43 5.84
CA ILE A 63 -10.12 -7.37 6.27
C ILE A 63 -9.49 -8.57 6.98
N LYS A 64 -8.41 -9.10 6.42
CA LYS A 64 -7.76 -10.29 6.95
C LYS A 64 -6.28 -10.32 6.61
N ARG A 65 -5.51 -10.97 7.48
CA ARG A 65 -4.14 -11.39 7.20
C ARG A 65 -4.08 -12.90 7.28
N ALA A 66 -3.66 -13.56 6.21
CA ALA A 66 -3.45 -15.00 6.26
C ALA A 66 -2.28 -15.33 7.21
N PRO A 67 -2.36 -16.45 7.96
CA PRO A 67 -1.26 -16.90 8.81
C PRO A 67 -0.02 -17.22 7.95
N LEU A 68 1.15 -17.28 8.59
CA LEU A 68 2.39 -17.79 7.98
C LEU A 68 2.80 -17.14 6.65
N ARG A 69 2.91 -15.80 6.60
CA ARG A 69 3.31 -15.03 5.40
C ARG A 69 2.38 -15.14 4.19
N GLY A 70 1.14 -15.60 4.38
CA GLY A 70 0.12 -15.58 3.31
C GLY A 70 -0.34 -14.17 2.91
N PRO A 71 -1.25 -14.06 1.93
CA PRO A 71 -1.72 -12.79 1.40
C PRO A 71 -2.54 -11.97 2.42
N LEU A 72 -2.62 -10.67 2.16
CA LEU A 72 -3.51 -9.74 2.83
C LEU A 72 -4.82 -9.64 2.05
N GLU A 73 -5.94 -9.64 2.76
CA GLU A 73 -7.24 -9.39 2.18
C GLU A 73 -7.68 -7.95 2.52
N LEU A 74 -8.00 -7.19 1.49
CA LEU A 74 -8.30 -5.77 1.56
C LEU A 74 -9.71 -5.50 1.03
N ALA A 75 -10.47 -4.62 1.67
CA ALA A 75 -11.64 -4.03 1.04
C ALA A 75 -11.21 -2.80 0.23
N VAL A 76 -11.49 -2.83 -1.07
CA VAL A 76 -11.15 -1.79 -2.04
C VAL A 76 -12.39 -1.52 -2.87
N ARG A 77 -12.90 -0.28 -2.87
CA ARG A 77 -14.05 0.13 -3.71
C ARG A 77 -15.27 -0.82 -3.66
N GLY A 78 -15.54 -1.43 -2.52
CA GLY A 78 -16.68 -2.33 -2.32
C GLY A 78 -16.45 -3.79 -2.73
N TYR A 79 -15.23 -4.19 -3.11
CA TYR A 79 -14.86 -5.60 -3.30
C TYR A 79 -13.66 -5.99 -2.44
N HIS A 80 -13.46 -7.29 -2.29
CA HIS A 80 -12.32 -7.85 -1.59
C HIS A 80 -11.18 -8.15 -2.56
N LEU A 81 -9.99 -7.69 -2.21
CA LEU A 81 -8.77 -7.86 -2.97
C LEU A 81 -7.76 -8.66 -2.15
N SER A 82 -7.34 -9.81 -2.68
CA SER A 82 -6.23 -10.57 -2.12
C SER A 82 -4.93 -10.11 -2.72
N LEU A 83 -4.04 -9.58 -1.88
CA LEU A 83 -2.76 -9.00 -2.27
C LEU A 83 -1.63 -9.77 -1.59
N ARG A 84 -0.62 -10.18 -2.34
CA ARG A 84 0.51 -10.87 -1.73
C ARG A 84 1.30 -9.91 -0.85
N ARG A 85 2.01 -10.45 0.14
CA ARG A 85 2.71 -9.64 1.14
C ARG A 85 3.84 -8.80 0.55
N ASP A 86 4.53 -9.33 -0.46
CA ASP A 86 5.53 -8.61 -1.26
C ASP A 86 4.90 -7.48 -2.08
N GLU A 87 3.79 -7.73 -2.76
CA GLU A 87 3.03 -6.71 -3.49
C GLU A 87 2.52 -5.60 -2.53
N ALA A 88 2.04 -5.97 -1.33
CA ALA A 88 1.56 -5.03 -0.32
C ALA A 88 2.65 -4.11 0.26
N ARG A 89 3.92 -4.51 0.21
CA ARG A 89 5.05 -3.64 0.62
C ARG A 89 5.33 -2.53 -0.38
N LEU A 90 4.85 -2.66 -1.62
CA LEU A 90 5.05 -1.68 -2.67
C LEU A 90 3.99 -0.58 -2.65
N VAL A 91 2.91 -0.74 -1.86
CA VAL A 91 1.82 0.23 -1.80
C VAL A 91 1.99 1.09 -0.56
N LEU A 92 2.29 2.37 -0.77
CA LEU A 92 2.38 3.39 0.25
C LEU A 92 1.00 3.90 0.61
N VAL A 93 0.76 4.06 1.90
CA VAL A 93 -0.50 4.52 2.44
C VAL A 93 -0.34 5.58 3.52
N GLU A 94 -1.35 6.42 3.64
CA GLU A 94 -1.54 7.38 4.72
C GLU A 94 -2.67 6.88 5.63
N THR A 95 -2.38 6.69 6.92
CA THR A 95 -3.41 6.44 7.94
C THR A 95 -4.00 7.77 8.40
N ALA A 96 -5.34 7.87 8.43
CA ALA A 96 -5.99 9.00 9.09
C ALA A 96 -5.71 8.93 10.59
N ASN A 97 -5.26 10.05 11.16
CA ASN A 97 -5.06 10.21 12.60
C ASN A 97 -6.40 10.41 13.32
#